data_AF-A0A8J3AME3-F1
#
_entry.id   AF-A0A8J3AME3-F1
#
_cell.length_a   1.000
_cell.length_b   1.000
_cell.length_c   1.000
_cell.angle_alpha   90.00
_cell.angle_beta   90.00
_cell.angle_gamma   90.00
#
_symmetry.space_group_name_H-M   'P 1'
#
loop_
_entity.id
_entity.type
_entity.pdbx_description
1 polymer ?
#
loop_
_entity_poly.entity_id
_entity_poly.type
_entity_poly.pdbx_seq_one_letter_code
_entity_poly.pdbx_strand_id
1 'polypeptide(L)'
;MGNKKLTFVLFIIYLLALNWLVLFKLHFSFDQIDRVRVINMIPLNDFVFSEVYNNIRIFVPLGIYICIFKSKWSFMKKLLSIFGLTLAFETTQFVLAIGRSDITDILANTLGGAIGIGIYELLFKILKHRTNKFINLFAGVLTFCALFFIIFIFNRLVILNL
;
A
#
# COMPACT_ATOMS: atom_id res chain seq x y z
N MET A 1 10.79 -17.65 15.17
CA MET A 1 9.45 -17.06 14.93
C MET A 1 9.52 -15.57 15.24
N GLY A 2 9.18 -14.70 14.29
CA GLY A 2 9.12 -13.26 14.55
C GLY A 2 8.03 -12.91 15.56
N ASN A 3 8.16 -11.79 16.26
CA ASN A 3 7.17 -11.32 17.23
C ASN A 3 5.85 -11.03 16.50
N LYS A 4 4.86 -11.91 16.65
CA LYS A 4 3.55 -11.81 15.99
C LYS A 4 2.82 -10.51 16.33
N LYS A 5 2.97 -10.01 17.57
CA LYS A 5 2.39 -8.73 17.98
C LYS A 5 3.00 -7.57 17.21
N LEU A 6 4.33 -7.55 17.08
CA LEU A 6 5.04 -6.52 16.30
C LEU A 6 4.62 -6.52 14.83
N THR A 7 4.57 -7.70 14.18
CA THR A 7 4.10 -7.81 12.80
C THR A 7 2.69 -7.25 12.65
N PHE A 8 1.79 -7.56 13.58
CA PHE A 8 0.42 -7.06 13.55
C PHE A 8 0.38 -5.53 13.70
N VAL A 9 1.13 -4.95 14.63
CA VAL A 9 1.19 -3.49 14.81
C VAL A 9 1.73 -2.80 13.56
N LEU A 10 2.84 -3.28 12.99
CA LEU A 10 3.41 -2.71 11.77
C LEU A 10 2.45 -2.85 10.58
N PHE A 11 1.71 -3.96 10.51
CA PHE A 11 0.69 -4.15 9.49
C PHE A 11 -0.47 -3.17 9.63
N ILE A 12 -0.94 -2.90 10.84
CA ILE A 12 -2.01 -1.91 11.09
C ILE A 12 -1.55 -0.50 10.68
N ILE A 13 -0.34 -0.10 11.08
CA ILE A 13 0.22 1.20 10.68
C ILE A 13 0.32 1.28 9.15
N TYR A 14 0.84 0.23 8.51
CA TYR A 14 0.89 0.13 7.06
C TYR A 14 -0.49 0.23 6.42
N LEU A 15 -1.50 -0.48 6.93
CA LEU A 15 -2.86 -0.44 6.38
C LEU A 15 -3.49 0.95 6.50
N LEU A 16 -3.28 1.65 7.62
CA LEU A 16 -3.77 3.02 7.78
C LEU A 16 -3.11 3.94 6.73
N ALA A 17 -1.79 3.83 6.55
CA ALA A 17 -1.08 4.57 5.51
C ALA A 17 -1.55 4.19 4.10
N LEU A 18 -1.78 2.90 3.82
CA LEU A 18 -2.26 2.42 2.53
C LEU A 18 -3.64 2.99 2.19
N ASN A 19 -4.58 2.93 3.14
CA ASN A 19 -5.91 3.52 2.96
C ASN A 19 -5.79 5.03 2.67
N TRP A 20 -4.93 5.74 3.41
CA TRP A 20 -4.72 7.15 3.19
C TRP A 20 -4.16 7.46 1.79
N LEU A 21 -3.10 6.74 1.40
CA LEU A 21 -2.41 6.91 0.12
C LEU A 21 -3.30 6.58 -1.08
N VAL A 22 -4.06 5.49 -1.00
CA VAL A 22 -4.90 5.03 -2.13
C VAL A 22 -6.15 5.88 -2.24
N LEU A 23 -6.91 6.04 -1.16
CA LEU A 23 -8.21 6.74 -1.22
C LEU A 23 -8.04 8.24 -1.46
N PHE A 24 -7.04 8.86 -0.83
CA PHE A 24 -6.89 10.31 -0.87
C PHE A 24 -5.74 10.78 -1.77
N LYS A 25 -4.93 9.89 -2.38
CA LYS A 25 -3.75 10.25 -3.21
C LYS A 25 -2.88 11.36 -2.59
N LEU A 26 -2.70 11.34 -1.26
CA LEU A 26 -1.97 12.34 -0.46
C LEU A 26 -2.59 13.74 -0.34
N HIS A 27 -3.85 13.95 -0.76
CA HIS A 27 -4.54 15.21 -0.50
C HIS A 27 -4.74 15.42 1.01
N PHE A 28 -4.24 16.54 1.54
CA PHE A 28 -4.36 16.89 2.96
C PHE A 28 -5.66 17.64 3.29
N SER A 29 -6.37 18.13 2.27
CA SER A 29 -7.61 18.90 2.41
C SER A 29 -8.72 18.30 1.55
N PHE A 30 -9.90 18.09 2.14
CA PHE A 30 -11.08 17.58 1.43
C PHE A 30 -11.59 18.52 0.32
N ASP A 31 -11.19 19.78 0.35
CA ASP A 31 -11.54 20.80 -0.66
C ASP A 31 -10.70 20.69 -1.94
N GLN A 32 -9.57 19.98 -1.89
CA GLN A 32 -8.73 19.68 -3.06
C GLN A 32 -9.08 18.34 -3.72
N ILE A 33 -10.09 17.64 -3.18
CA ILE A 33 -10.55 16.39 -3.77
C ILE A 33 -11.48 16.74 -4.93
N ASP A 34 -11.09 16.36 -6.15
CA ASP A 34 -11.94 16.44 -7.32
C ASP A 34 -13.23 15.64 -7.07
N ARG A 35 -14.33 16.33 -6.77
CA ARG A 35 -15.65 15.71 -6.52
C ARG A 35 -16.36 15.28 -7.80
N VAL A 36 -15.60 14.72 -8.74
CA VAL A 36 -16.09 14.31 -10.05
C VAL A 36 -16.05 12.79 -10.14
N ARG A 37 -17.16 12.19 -10.56
CA ARG A 37 -17.22 10.74 -10.82
C ARG A 37 -16.70 10.47 -12.22
N VAL A 38 -15.40 10.24 -12.33
CA VAL A 38 -14.77 9.81 -13.58
C VAL A 38 -14.39 8.34 -13.47
N ILE A 39 -14.81 7.53 -14.43
CA ILE A 39 -14.35 6.14 -14.57
C ILE A 39 -13.49 6.05 -15.83
N ASN A 40 -12.25 5.57 -15.66
CA ASN A 40 -11.37 5.18 -16.75
C ASN A 40 -11.35 3.66 -16.86
N MET A 41 -12.10 3.11 -17.83
CA MET A 41 -12.14 1.66 -18.07
C MET A 41 -11.10 1.20 -19.11
N ILE A 42 -10.40 2.12 -19.77
CA ILE A 42 -9.38 1.79 -20.77
C ILE A 42 -8.04 1.68 -20.05
N PRO A 43 -7.44 0.48 -19.95
CA PRO A 43 -6.14 0.33 -19.32
C PRO A 43 -5.09 1.18 -20.04
N LEU A 44 -4.25 1.88 -19.27
CA LEU A 44 -3.17 2.72 -19.79
C LEU A 44 -3.65 3.96 -20.58
N ASN A 45 -4.95 4.26 -20.58
CA ASN A 45 -5.42 5.56 -21.04
C ASN A 45 -5.00 6.62 -20.02
N ASP A 46 -4.39 7.72 -20.48
CA ASP A 46 -3.67 8.68 -19.63
C ASP A 46 -2.52 8.04 -18.82
N PHE A 47 -1.76 7.12 -19.42
CA PHE A 47 -0.64 6.46 -18.75
C PHE A 47 0.40 7.46 -18.21
N VAL A 48 0.44 7.59 -16.88
CA VAL A 48 1.50 8.30 -16.17
C VAL A 48 2.37 7.27 -15.44
N PHE A 49 3.58 7.07 -15.94
CA PHE A 49 4.51 6.07 -15.41
C PHE A 49 4.76 6.23 -13.91
N SER A 50 4.89 7.46 -13.41
CA SER A 50 5.13 7.72 -11.99
C SER A 50 3.97 7.28 -11.10
N GLU A 51 2.73 7.43 -11.54
CA GLU A 51 1.54 7.00 -10.80
C GLU A 51 1.46 5.47 -10.70
N VAL A 52 1.59 4.80 -11.85
CA VAL A 52 1.65 3.33 -11.94
C VAL A 52 2.75 2.78 -11.05
N TYR A 53 3.93 3.40 -11.10
CA TYR A 53 5.08 2.97 -10.33
C TYR A 53 4.89 3.16 -8.82
N ASN A 54 4.27 4.27 -8.41
CA ASN A 54 3.94 4.52 -7.01
C ASN A 54 2.90 3.51 -6.50
N ASN A 55 1.87 3.22 -7.29
CA ASN A 55 0.84 2.22 -7.01
C ASN A 55 1.41 0.81 -6.84
N ILE A 56 2.32 0.41 -7.72
CA ILE A 56 3.08 -0.85 -7.57
C ILE A 56 3.85 -0.85 -6.23
N ARG A 57 4.62 0.21 -5.94
CA ARG A 57 5.47 0.27 -4.73
C ARG A 57 4.68 0.18 -3.44
N ILE A 58 3.55 0.89 -3.31
CA ILE A 58 2.77 0.92 -2.07
C ILE A 58 2.07 -0.41 -1.78
N PHE A 59 1.82 -1.24 -2.81
CA PHE A 59 1.22 -2.57 -2.66
C PHE A 59 2.22 -3.72 -2.45
N VAL A 60 3.52 -3.51 -2.69
CA VAL A 60 4.56 -4.51 -2.37
C VAL A 60 4.48 -4.99 -0.92
N PRO A 61 4.40 -4.11 0.11
CA PRO A 61 4.29 -4.56 1.49
C PRO A 61 3.02 -5.39 1.78
N LEU A 62 1.89 -5.11 1.10
CA LEU A 62 0.66 -5.92 1.27
C LEU A 62 0.91 -7.37 0.88
N GLY A 63 1.55 -7.63 -0.26
CA GLY A 63 1.91 -8.97 -0.70
C GLY A 63 2.79 -9.71 0.32
N ILE A 64 3.77 -9.00 0.89
CA ILE A 64 4.65 -9.51 1.94
C ILE A 64 3.84 -9.88 3.20
N TYR A 65 2.97 -8.99 3.68
CA TYR A 65 2.15 -9.24 4.87
C TYR A 65 1.16 -10.39 4.68
N ILE A 66 0.55 -10.50 3.50
CA ILE A 66 -0.32 -11.64 3.17
C ILE A 66 0.45 -12.96 3.27
N CYS A 67 1.69 -13.02 2.80
CA CYS A 67 2.52 -14.21 2.97
C CYS A 67 2.81 -14.53 4.44
N ILE A 68 3.01 -13.52 5.30
CA ILE A 68 3.24 -13.71 6.72
C ILE A 68 1.98 -14.25 7.43
N PHE A 69 0.82 -13.62 7.19
CA PHE A 69 -0.43 -13.97 7.89
C PHE A 69 -1.15 -15.18 7.30
N LYS A 70 -1.04 -15.39 5.98
CA LYS A 70 -1.72 -16.43 5.22
C LYS A 70 -0.72 -17.35 4.53
N SER A 71 0.28 -17.80 5.27
CA SER A 71 1.36 -18.66 4.75
C SER A 71 0.88 -19.96 4.09
N LYS A 72 -0.27 -20.50 4.53
CA LYS A 72 -0.90 -21.70 3.97
C LYS A 72 -1.71 -21.45 2.69
N TRP A 73 -1.97 -20.20 2.31
CA TRP A 73 -2.73 -19.90 1.10
C TRP A 73 -1.88 -20.13 -0.14
N SER A 74 -2.49 -20.64 -1.21
CA SER A 74 -1.85 -20.73 -2.53
C SER A 74 -1.59 -19.34 -3.09
N PHE A 75 -0.65 -19.23 -4.02
CA PHE A 75 -0.34 -17.98 -4.72
C PHE A 75 -1.61 -17.31 -5.27
N MET A 76 -2.50 -18.06 -5.92
CA MET A 76 -3.75 -17.53 -6.48
C MET A 76 -4.71 -16.99 -5.42
N LYS A 77 -4.82 -17.64 -4.24
CA LYS A 77 -5.64 -17.10 -3.15
C LYS A 77 -5.09 -15.79 -2.61
N LYS A 78 -3.77 -15.67 -2.50
CA LYS A 78 -3.09 -14.43 -2.09
C LYS A 78 -3.33 -13.33 -3.15
N LEU A 79 -3.13 -13.64 -4.42
CA LEU A 79 -3.32 -12.69 -5.53
C LEU A 79 -4.77 -12.22 -5.64
N LEU A 80 -5.74 -13.12 -5.56
CA LEU A 80 -7.16 -12.78 -5.57
C LEU A 80 -7.56 -11.89 -4.39
N SER A 81 -6.97 -12.10 -3.21
CA SER A 81 -7.23 -11.21 -2.07
C SER A 81 -6.67 -9.80 -2.27
N ILE A 82 -5.54 -9.66 -2.97
CA ILE A 82 -4.99 -8.35 -3.34
C ILE A 82 -5.91 -7.70 -4.37
N PHE A 83 -6.26 -8.41 -5.45
CA PHE A 83 -7.17 -7.92 -6.48
C PHE A 83 -8.53 -7.50 -5.90
N GLY A 84 -9.08 -8.29 -4.97
CA GLY A 84 -10.34 -7.94 -4.30
C GLY A 84 -10.22 -6.65 -3.47
N LEU A 85 -9.10 -6.44 -2.80
CA LEU A 85 -8.86 -5.20 -2.04
C LEU A 85 -8.70 -3.99 -2.98
N THR A 86 -7.97 -4.14 -4.09
CA THR A 86 -7.77 -3.05 -5.06
C THR A 86 -9.08 -2.66 -5.73
N LEU A 87 -9.91 -3.64 -6.10
CA LEU A 87 -11.26 -3.40 -6.60
C LEU A 87 -12.14 -2.70 -5.57
N ALA A 88 -12.03 -3.06 -4.28
CA ALA A 88 -12.77 -2.40 -3.21
C ALA A 88 -12.36 -0.94 -3.03
N PHE A 89 -11.08 -0.61 -3.19
CA PHE A 89 -10.61 0.79 -3.16
C PHE A 89 -11.21 1.60 -4.30
N GLU A 90 -11.12 1.12 -5.53
CA GLU A 90 -11.73 1.79 -6.70
C GLU A 90 -13.24 1.99 -6.55
N THR A 91 -13.93 0.94 -6.07
CA THR A 91 -15.37 1.01 -5.81
C THR A 91 -15.68 2.07 -4.75
N THR A 92 -14.87 2.15 -3.69
CA THR A 92 -15.03 3.14 -2.63
C THR A 92 -14.80 4.56 -3.16
N GLN A 93 -13.76 4.77 -3.96
CA GLN A 93 -13.48 6.07 -4.58
C GLN A 93 -14.62 6.52 -5.50
N PHE A 94 -15.16 5.60 -6.30
CA PHE A 94 -16.30 5.87 -7.17
C PHE A 94 -17.57 6.22 -6.37
N VAL A 95 -17.93 5.41 -5.37
CA VAL A 95 -19.15 5.60 -4.56
C VAL A 95 -19.09 6.92 -3.78
N LEU A 96 -17.94 7.22 -3.18
CA LEU A 96 -17.74 8.44 -2.39
C LEU A 96 -17.44 9.67 -3.25
N ALA A 97 -17.27 9.51 -4.57
CA ALA A 97 -16.88 10.57 -5.50
C ALA A 97 -15.63 11.34 -5.03
N ILE A 98 -14.64 10.62 -4.51
CA ILE A 98 -13.39 11.18 -3.95
C ILE A 98 -12.19 11.02 -4.90
N GLY A 99 -12.44 10.84 -6.19
CA GLY A 99 -11.41 10.75 -7.20
C GLY A 99 -11.87 10.03 -8.47
N ARG A 100 -10.90 9.83 -9.38
CA ARG A 100 -11.06 9.07 -10.61
C ARG A 100 -10.85 7.58 -10.32
N SER A 101 -11.82 6.76 -10.70
CA SER A 101 -11.62 5.31 -10.68
C SER A 101 -10.90 4.88 -11.95
N ASP A 102 -9.80 4.12 -11.83
CA ASP A 102 -8.95 3.73 -12.94
C ASP A 102 -8.58 2.24 -12.89
N ILE A 103 -8.89 1.53 -13.98
CA ILE A 103 -8.50 0.12 -14.12
C ILE A 103 -6.98 -0.08 -14.08
N THR A 104 -6.22 0.94 -14.50
CA THR A 104 -4.75 0.97 -14.44
C THR A 104 -4.26 0.89 -13.00
N ASP A 105 -4.96 1.53 -12.05
CA ASP A 105 -4.63 1.49 -10.62
C ASP A 105 -4.89 0.08 -10.07
N ILE A 106 -5.99 -0.58 -10.44
CA ILE A 106 -6.22 -2.01 -10.09
C ILE A 106 -5.07 -2.89 -10.56
N LEU A 107 -4.65 -2.75 -11.81
CA LEU A 107 -3.58 -3.56 -12.41
C LEU A 107 -2.23 -3.29 -11.73
N ALA A 108 -1.86 -2.03 -11.56
CA ALA A 108 -0.62 -1.61 -10.92
C ALA A 108 -0.54 -2.10 -9.47
N ASN A 109 -1.61 -1.91 -8.70
CA ASN A 109 -1.69 -2.33 -7.31
C ASN A 109 -1.63 -3.88 -7.19
N THR A 110 -2.32 -4.60 -8.07
CA THR A 110 -2.30 -6.07 -8.11
C THR A 110 -0.90 -6.57 -8.46
N LEU A 111 -0.22 -5.95 -9.42
CA LEU A 111 1.16 -6.25 -9.78
C LEU A 111 2.12 -5.99 -8.62
N GLY A 112 1.96 -4.86 -7.91
CA GLY A 112 2.72 -4.56 -6.70
C GLY A 112 2.59 -5.65 -5.63
N GLY A 113 1.36 -6.07 -5.34
CA GLY A 113 1.12 -7.17 -4.40
C GLY A 113 1.70 -8.51 -4.88
N ALA A 114 1.65 -8.82 -6.17
CA ALA A 114 2.27 -10.00 -6.74
C ALA A 114 3.81 -9.98 -6.59
N ILE A 115 4.44 -8.84 -6.85
CA ILE A 115 5.87 -8.63 -6.60
C ILE A 115 6.20 -8.82 -5.12
N GLY A 116 5.38 -8.27 -4.21
CA GLY A 116 5.52 -8.46 -2.77
C GLY A 116 5.48 -9.93 -2.33
N ILE A 117 4.57 -10.73 -2.92
CA ILE A 117 4.53 -12.17 -2.70
C ILE A 117 5.85 -12.80 -3.16
N GLY A 118 6.31 -12.49 -4.37
CA GLY A 118 7.57 -13.01 -4.91
C GLY A 118 8.79 -12.67 -4.06
N ILE A 119 8.89 -11.42 -3.58
CA ILE A 119 9.95 -10.96 -2.68
C ILE A 119 9.93 -11.78 -1.38
N TYR A 120 8.76 -11.97 -0.77
CA TYR A 120 8.67 -12.75 0.46
C TYR A 120 9.13 -14.19 0.24
N GLU A 121 8.67 -14.85 -0.82
CA GLU A 121 9.04 -16.24 -1.12
C GLU A 121 10.56 -16.37 -1.37
N LEU A 122 11.17 -15.40 -2.06
CA LEU A 122 12.62 -15.34 -2.25
C LEU A 122 13.36 -15.16 -0.91
N LEU A 123 12.95 -14.21 -0.08
CA LEU A 123 13.52 -13.99 1.24
C LEU A 123 13.32 -15.21 2.14
N PHE A 124 12.21 -15.94 2.00
CA PHE A 124 11.96 -17.17 2.74
C PHE A 124 12.91 -18.29 2.33
N LYS A 125 13.22 -18.43 1.02
CA LYS A 125 14.23 -19.37 0.53
C LYS A 125 15.62 -19.06 1.10
N ILE A 126 16.01 -17.79 1.18
CA ILE A 126 17.34 -17.35 1.62
C ILE A 126 17.47 -17.36 3.15
N LEU A 127 16.54 -16.72 3.86
CA LEU A 127 16.63 -16.45 5.30
C LEU A 127 15.84 -17.44 6.18
N LYS A 128 14.96 -18.26 5.59
CA LYS A 128 14.17 -19.31 6.24
C LYS A 128 13.40 -18.78 7.47
N HIS A 129 13.67 -19.32 8.65
CA HIS A 129 12.99 -18.94 9.89
C HIS A 129 13.27 -17.49 10.34
N ARG A 130 14.27 -16.82 9.75
CA ARG A 130 14.65 -15.43 10.06
C ARG A 130 13.92 -14.41 9.21
N THR A 131 13.23 -14.81 8.13
CA THR A 131 12.56 -13.91 7.17
C THR A 131 11.64 -12.92 7.86
N ASN A 132 10.73 -13.38 8.73
CA ASN A 132 9.79 -12.47 9.42
C ASN A 132 10.50 -11.51 10.38
N LYS A 133 11.62 -11.93 10.99
CA LYS A 133 12.41 -11.05 11.86
C LYS A 133 13.09 -9.95 11.04
N PHE A 134 13.67 -10.32 9.90
CA PHE A 134 14.28 -9.38 8.97
C PHE A 134 13.26 -8.37 8.41
N ILE A 135 12.11 -8.87 7.94
CA ILE A 135 11.03 -8.01 7.44
C ILE A 135 10.53 -7.07 8.53
N ASN A 136 10.26 -7.56 9.74
CA ASN A 136 9.81 -6.71 10.84
C ASN A 136 10.85 -5.64 11.22
N LEU A 137 12.14 -5.97 11.19
CA LEU A 137 13.21 -5.00 11.45
C LEU A 137 13.22 -3.90 10.38
N PHE A 138 13.23 -4.30 9.11
CA PHE A 138 13.24 -3.38 7.98
C PHE A 138 11.98 -2.50 7.96
N ALA A 139 10.80 -3.10 8.12
CA ALA A 139 9.53 -2.37 8.21
C ALA A 139 9.51 -1.43 9.43
N GLY A 140 10.00 -1.86 10.59
CA GLY A 140 10.09 -1.01 11.77
C GLY A 140 10.97 0.21 11.57
N VAL A 141 12.15 0.05 10.95
CA VAL A 141 13.04 1.17 10.59
C VAL A 141 12.35 2.12 9.62
N LEU A 142 11.74 1.60 8.55
CA LEU A 142 11.03 2.42 7.56
C LEU A 142 9.87 3.20 8.19
N THR A 143 9.06 2.54 9.02
CA THR A 143 7.95 3.18 9.73
C THR A 143 8.45 4.27 10.67
N PHE A 144 9.51 4.01 11.43
CA PHE A 144 10.11 5.01 12.31
C PHE A 144 10.61 6.23 11.52
N CYS A 145 11.35 6.01 10.43
CA CYS A 145 11.84 7.09 9.57
C CYS A 145 10.68 7.90 8.96
N ALA A 146 9.61 7.24 8.50
CA ALA A 146 8.45 7.91 7.93
C ALA A 146 7.72 8.78 8.97
N LEU A 147 7.50 8.25 10.18
CA LEU A 147 6.86 9.00 11.26
C LEU A 147 7.72 10.20 11.69
N PHE A 148 9.04 10.00 11.83
CA PHE A 148 9.97 11.08 12.13
C PHE A 148 9.91 12.18 11.07
N PHE A 149 9.91 11.82 9.78
CA PHE A 149 9.82 12.78 8.68
C PHE A 149 8.50 13.55 8.67
N ILE A 150 7.38 12.87 8.94
CA ILE A 150 6.05 13.53 9.05
C ILE A 150 6.04 14.53 10.21
N ILE A 151 6.53 14.15 11.38
CA ILE A 151 6.62 15.03 12.56
C ILE A 151 7.52 16.23 12.26
N PHE A 152 8.65 16.01 11.60
CA PHE A 152 9.57 17.07 11.20
C PHE A 152 8.90 18.08 10.25
N ILE A 153 8.19 17.61 9.22
CA ILE A 153 7.44 18.48 8.31
C ILE A 153 6.35 19.24 9.07
N PHE A 154 5.59 18.57 9.91
CA PHE A 154 4.51 19.20 10.67
C PHE A 154 5.05 20.33 11.56
N ASN A 155 6.12 20.08 12.31
CA ASN A 155 6.76 21.10 13.14
C ASN A 155 7.26 22.29 12.31
N ARG A 156 7.84 22.04 11.14
CA ARG A 156 8.27 23.10 10.23
C ARG A 156 7.09 23.94 9.71
N LEU A 157 5.99 23.30 9.33
CA LEU A 157 4.78 23.98 8.85
C LEU A 157 4.13 24.82 9.94
N VAL A 158 4.12 24.37 11.20
CA VAL A 158 3.61 25.14 12.33
C VAL A 158 4.46 26.38 12.58
N ILE A 159 5.80 26.25 12.56
CA ILE A 159 6.72 27.38 12.77
C ILE A 159 6.59 28.43 11.66
N LEU A 160 6.39 28.03 10.41
CA LEU A 160 6.29 28.96 9.28
C LEU A 160 4.93 29.67 9.17
N ASN A 161 3.90 29.17 9.85
CA ASN A 161 2.56 29.75 9.89
C ASN A 161 2.27 30.54 11.19
N LEU A 162 3.30 30.78 12.01
CA LEU A 162 3.31 31.60 13.23
C LEU A 162 4.28 32.76 13.04
#